data_AF-A2E2U1-F1
#
_entry.id   AF-A2E2U1-F1
#
_cell.length_a   1.000
_cell.length_b   1.000
_cell.length_c   1.000
_cell.angle_alpha   90.00
_cell.angle_beta   90.00
_cell.angle_gamma   90.00
#
_symmetry.space_group_name_H-M   'P 1'
#
loop_
_entity.id
_entity.type
_entity.pdbx_description
1 polymer ?
#
loop_
_entity_poly.entity_id
_entity_poly.type
_entity_poly.pdbx_seq_one_letter_code
_entity_poly.pdbx_strand_id
1 'polypeptide(L)'
;MFSIEELLARPVSFKIPNMSYSSPPRKESTHSTKRIIHDSHNMSDELVRINQLVKDFSVNKSNAWIYPRSTYGEKITHNELIRIAKIVSAYTGIKVSRDAKRRKVVLLKWFDENWASIKPVLAMVSI
;
A
#
# COMPACT_ATOMS: atom_id res chain seq x y z
N MET A 1 -40.15 -7.40 -37.50
CA MET A 1 -39.92 -8.10 -36.22
C MET A 1 -38.92 -9.21 -36.50
N PHE A 2 -37.67 -9.06 -36.05
CA PHE A 2 -36.66 -10.11 -36.17
C PHE A 2 -36.52 -10.80 -34.81
N SER A 3 -36.61 -12.13 -34.84
CA SER A 3 -36.72 -12.99 -33.66
C SER A 3 -35.36 -13.09 -32.95
N ILE A 4 -35.41 -13.08 -31.62
CA ILE A 4 -34.24 -13.00 -30.72
C ILE A 4 -33.38 -14.28 -30.76
N GLU A 5 -33.89 -15.34 -31.38
CA GLU A 5 -33.24 -16.66 -31.54
C GLU A 5 -32.17 -16.69 -32.65
N GLU A 6 -32.09 -15.69 -33.54
CA GLU A 6 -31.14 -15.71 -34.68
C GLU A 6 -29.76 -15.09 -34.35
N LEU A 7 -29.56 -14.63 -33.11
CA LEU A 7 -28.37 -13.89 -32.68
C LEU A 7 -27.32 -14.74 -31.93
N LEU A 8 -27.58 -16.02 -31.69
CA LEU A 8 -26.70 -16.89 -30.88
C LEU A 8 -25.99 -18.01 -31.67
N ALA A 9 -26.07 -18.03 -33.01
CA ALA A 9 -25.53 -19.13 -33.82
C ALA A 9 -24.42 -18.74 -34.81
N ARG A 10 -23.67 -17.65 -34.58
CA ARG A 10 -22.53 -17.30 -35.45
C ARG A 10 -21.19 -17.51 -34.73
N PRO A 11 -20.36 -18.50 -35.12
CA PRO A 11 -19.00 -18.58 -34.63
C PRO A 11 -18.21 -17.38 -35.15
N VAL A 12 -17.70 -16.56 -34.24
CA VAL A 12 -16.80 -15.45 -34.56
C VAL A 12 -15.44 -16.03 -34.95
N SER A 13 -15.24 -16.35 -36.22
CA SER A 13 -13.92 -16.66 -36.75
C SER A 13 -13.11 -15.37 -36.89
N PHE A 14 -12.32 -15.06 -35.85
CA PHE A 14 -11.34 -13.98 -35.90
C PHE A 14 -10.13 -14.46 -36.71
N LYS A 15 -10.09 -14.12 -38.01
CA LYS A 15 -8.85 -14.23 -38.81
C LYS A 15 -7.93 -13.08 -38.40
N ILE A 16 -6.91 -13.38 -37.60
CA ILE A 16 -5.81 -12.45 -37.31
C ILE A 16 -4.92 -12.37 -38.56
N PRO A 17 -4.68 -11.18 -39.15
CA PRO A 17 -3.72 -11.04 -40.25
C PRO A 17 -2.30 -11.39 -39.79
N ASN A 18 -1.57 -12.15 -40.63
CA ASN A 18 -0.15 -12.44 -40.45
C ASN A 18 0.67 -11.15 -40.40
N MET A 19 0.95 -10.67 -39.19
CA MET A 19 1.90 -9.59 -38.95
C MET A 19 3.27 -10.21 -38.70
N SER A 20 4.14 -10.15 -39.71
CA SER A 20 5.50 -10.70 -39.64
C SER A 20 6.35 -9.88 -38.67
N TYR A 21 6.52 -10.36 -37.44
CA TYR A 21 7.53 -9.85 -36.53
C TYR A 21 8.90 -10.39 -36.98
N SER A 22 9.73 -9.54 -37.59
CA SER A 22 11.18 -9.80 -37.65
C SER A 22 11.72 -9.74 -36.23
N SER A 23 11.96 -10.90 -35.63
CA SER A 23 12.65 -11.03 -34.35
C SER A 23 14.08 -10.47 -34.46
N PRO A 24 14.50 -9.51 -33.61
CA PRO A 24 15.91 -9.18 -33.50
C PRO A 24 16.69 -10.34 -32.83
N PRO A 25 17.98 -10.52 -33.16
CA PRO A 25 18.76 -11.67 -32.72
C PRO A 25 18.97 -11.69 -31.20
N ARG A 26 18.64 -12.83 -30.59
CA ARG A 26 18.90 -13.17 -29.18
C ARG A 26 20.40 -13.37 -28.98
N LYS A 27 21.07 -12.49 -28.23
CA LYS A 27 22.43 -12.73 -27.73
C LYS A 27 22.34 -13.39 -26.35
N GLU A 28 22.73 -14.65 -26.27
CA GLU A 28 22.83 -15.39 -25.02
C GLU A 28 24.10 -15.02 -24.23
N SER A 29 23.92 -15.11 -22.92
CA SER A 29 24.73 -14.67 -21.78
C SER A 29 26.20 -15.09 -21.74
N THR A 30 27.05 -14.16 -21.31
CA THR A 30 28.29 -14.46 -20.57
C THR A 30 28.20 -13.83 -19.18
N HIS A 31 28.28 -14.66 -18.14
CA HIS A 31 28.39 -14.21 -16.75
C HIS A 31 29.59 -13.28 -16.58
N SER A 32 29.37 -12.07 -16.07
CA SER A 32 30.44 -11.26 -15.47
C SER A 32 29.89 -10.34 -14.39
N THR A 33 30.22 -10.69 -13.15
CA THR A 33 30.16 -9.87 -11.94
C THR A 33 30.69 -8.45 -12.20
N LYS A 34 29.89 -7.41 -11.88
CA LYS A 34 30.26 -6.29 -10.97
C LYS A 34 29.33 -5.09 -11.10
N ARG A 35 28.90 -4.65 -9.91
CA ARG A 35 28.46 -3.30 -9.49
C ARG A 35 27.03 -2.90 -9.81
N ILE A 36 26.21 -3.10 -8.77
CA ILE A 36 25.07 -2.28 -8.34
C ILE A 36 25.16 -0.88 -8.94
N ILE A 37 24.34 -0.64 -9.94
CA ILE A 37 24.00 0.70 -10.41
C ILE A 37 23.23 1.33 -9.25
N HIS A 38 23.83 2.32 -8.60
CA HIS A 38 23.14 3.16 -7.62
C HIS A 38 22.22 4.09 -8.41
N ASP A 39 21.08 3.57 -8.83
CA ASP A 39 20.04 4.31 -9.55
C ASP A 39 19.28 5.18 -8.53
N SER A 40 19.89 6.32 -8.17
CA SER A 40 19.39 7.25 -7.16
C SER A 40 18.41 8.30 -7.70
N HIS A 41 17.98 8.19 -8.95
CA HIS A 41 17.17 9.23 -9.59
C HIS A 41 15.75 8.75 -9.94
N ASN A 42 15.00 8.27 -8.94
CA ASN A 42 13.53 8.30 -9.02
C ASN A 42 12.84 8.27 -7.65
N MET A 43 13.29 9.07 -6.68
CA MET A 43 12.45 9.38 -5.53
C MET A 43 11.36 10.35 -6.00
N SER A 44 10.15 9.84 -6.23
CA SER A 44 8.98 10.67 -6.50
C SER A 44 8.84 11.77 -5.44
N ASP A 45 8.38 12.97 -5.82
CA ASP A 45 8.14 14.10 -4.90
C ASP A 45 7.25 13.73 -3.71
N GLU A 46 6.41 12.71 -3.90
CA GLU A 46 5.60 12.11 -2.85
C GLU A 46 6.44 11.41 -1.78
N LEU A 47 7.45 10.65 -2.19
CA LEU A 47 8.35 9.93 -1.29
C LEU A 47 9.25 10.89 -0.50
N VAL A 48 9.72 11.97 -1.15
CA VAL A 48 10.49 13.05 -0.51
C VAL A 48 9.66 13.72 0.59
N ARG A 49 8.40 14.08 0.29
CA ARG A 49 7.48 14.68 1.26
C ARG A 49 7.21 13.76 2.46
N ILE A 50 7.00 12.47 2.22
CA ILE A 50 6.79 11.49 3.29
C ILE A 50 8.04 11.38 4.17
N ASN A 51 9.23 11.29 3.56
CA ASN A 51 10.48 11.23 4.30
C ASN A 51 10.72 12.48 5.15
N GLN A 52 10.36 13.67 4.66
CA GLN A 52 10.40 14.89 5.45
C GLN A 52 9.40 14.87 6.61
N LEU A 53 8.17 14.42 6.38
CA LEU A 53 7.13 14.34 7.42
C LEU A 53 7.50 13.37 8.55
N VAL A 54 8.26 12.32 8.22
CA VAL A 54 8.64 11.21 9.10
C VAL A 54 10.07 11.37 9.64
N LYS A 55 10.81 12.42 9.23
CA LYS A 55 12.24 12.60 9.52
C LYS A 55 12.58 12.49 11.01
N ASP A 56 11.70 12.99 11.87
CA ASP A 56 11.89 12.98 13.33
C ASP A 56 11.09 11.85 14.02
N PHE A 57 10.40 11.01 13.25
CA PHE A 57 9.55 9.93 13.76
C PHE A 57 10.26 8.58 13.70
N SER A 58 10.62 8.06 14.88
CA SER A 58 11.17 6.72 15.02
C SER A 58 10.08 5.69 15.32
N VAL A 59 9.68 4.92 14.31
CA VAL A 59 8.65 3.85 14.43
C VAL A 59 8.93 2.91 15.62
N ASN A 60 10.18 2.49 15.80
CA ASN A 60 10.57 1.54 16.84
C ASN A 60 10.50 2.10 18.27
N LYS A 61 10.49 3.42 18.42
CA LYS A 61 10.42 4.11 19.73
C LYS A 61 9.03 4.66 20.03
N SER A 62 8.13 4.65 19.04
CA SER A 62 6.81 5.22 19.17
C SER A 62 5.92 4.35 20.05
N ASN A 63 5.26 4.98 21.03
CA ASN A 63 4.27 4.33 21.88
C ASN A 63 3.11 3.77 21.07
N ALA A 64 2.78 4.45 19.96
CA ALA A 64 1.76 4.02 19.01
C ALA A 64 2.10 2.73 18.25
N TRP A 65 3.37 2.30 18.22
CA TRP A 65 3.76 1.00 17.67
C TRP A 65 3.91 -0.06 18.75
N ILE A 66 4.55 0.30 19.87
CA ILE A 66 4.83 -0.62 20.97
C ILE A 66 3.54 -1.14 21.61
N TYR A 67 2.57 -0.25 21.85
CA TYR A 67 1.33 -0.61 22.54
C TYR A 67 0.44 -1.55 21.71
N PRO A 68 0.06 -1.25 20.44
CA PRO A 68 -0.73 -2.19 19.66
C PRO A 68 -0.07 -3.55 19.46
N ARG A 69 1.27 -3.59 19.35
CA ARG A 69 2.03 -4.84 19.24
C ARG A 69 1.97 -5.68 20.52
N SER A 70 1.97 -5.01 21.69
CA SER A 70 1.84 -5.68 22.98
C SER A 70 0.40 -6.14 23.26
N THR A 71 -0.58 -5.31 22.90
CA THR A 71 -2.00 -5.56 23.21
C THR A 71 -2.69 -6.50 22.23
N TYR A 72 -2.43 -6.35 20.92
CA TYR A 72 -3.11 -7.11 19.85
C TYR A 72 -2.22 -8.21 19.23
N GLY A 73 -1.00 -8.35 19.73
CA GLY A 73 -0.05 -9.36 19.29
C GLY A 73 1.02 -8.85 18.32
N GLU A 74 2.07 -9.66 18.20
CA GLU A 74 3.33 -9.24 17.58
C GLU A 74 3.22 -8.90 16.09
N LYS A 75 2.23 -9.48 15.40
CA LYS A 75 2.06 -9.43 13.94
C LYS A 75 0.90 -8.55 13.50
N ILE A 76 0.72 -7.38 14.11
CA ILE A 76 -0.33 -6.44 13.68
C ILE A 76 -0.09 -5.96 12.24
N THR A 77 -1.06 -6.25 11.39
CA THR A 77 -1.06 -5.92 9.97
C THR A 77 -1.45 -4.47 9.74
N HIS A 78 -1.09 -3.93 8.57
CA HIS A 78 -1.50 -2.56 8.19
C HIS A 78 -3.04 -2.42 8.13
N ASN A 79 -3.74 -3.45 7.67
CA ASN A 79 -5.20 -3.44 7.60
C ASN A 79 -5.86 -3.36 8.98
N GLU A 80 -5.32 -4.06 9.98
CA GLU A 80 -5.81 -3.97 11.36
C GLU A 80 -5.59 -2.57 11.92
N LEU A 81 -4.40 -1.99 11.72
CA LEU A 81 -4.13 -0.61 12.11
C LEU A 81 -5.12 0.38 11.48
N ILE A 82 -5.50 0.19 10.21
CA ILE A 82 -6.53 1.03 9.56
C ILE A 82 -7.90 0.83 10.23
N ARG A 83 -8.29 -0.41 10.56
CA ARG A 83 -9.57 -0.71 11.23
C ARG A 83 -9.64 -0.02 12.58
N ILE A 84 -8.58 -0.15 13.38
CA ILE A 84 -8.42 0.54 14.66
C ILE A 84 -8.52 2.05 14.45
N ALA A 85 -7.77 2.61 13.49
CA ALA A 85 -7.79 4.05 13.23
C ALA A 85 -9.18 4.56 12.83
N LYS A 86 -9.99 3.77 12.11
CA LYS A 86 -11.38 4.10 11.79
C LYS A 86 -12.27 4.15 13.04
N ILE A 87 -12.14 3.14 13.92
CA ILE A 87 -12.88 3.10 15.18
C ILE A 87 -12.49 4.31 16.04
N VAL A 88 -11.20 4.52 16.23
CA VAL A 88 -10.65 5.65 16.98
C VAL A 88 -11.11 6.99 16.40
N SER A 89 -11.12 7.13 15.08
CA SER A 89 -11.63 8.34 14.40
C SER A 89 -13.11 8.59 14.66
N ALA A 90 -13.92 7.53 14.70
CA ALA A 90 -15.34 7.63 15.02
C ALA A 90 -15.59 8.03 16.49
N TYR A 91 -14.77 7.53 17.42
CA TYR A 91 -14.88 7.85 18.85
C TYR A 91 -14.33 9.23 19.22
N THR A 92 -13.19 9.63 18.65
CA THR A 92 -12.49 10.88 18.99
C THR A 92 -12.89 12.04 18.09
N GLY A 93 -13.51 11.78 16.94
CA GLY A 93 -13.77 12.76 15.89
C GLY A 93 -12.51 13.19 15.11
N ILE A 94 -11.33 12.66 15.44
CA ILE A 94 -10.07 13.02 14.78
C ILE A 94 -10.04 12.38 13.39
N LYS A 95 -9.90 13.20 12.35
CA LYS A 95 -9.87 12.72 10.96
C LYS A 95 -8.55 12.03 10.64
N VAL A 96 -8.66 10.84 10.05
CA VAL A 96 -7.51 10.11 9.51
C VAL A 96 -7.29 10.50 8.05
N SER A 97 -6.13 11.12 7.77
CA SER A 97 -5.71 11.54 6.43
C SER A 97 -5.61 10.36 5.45
N ARG A 98 -5.83 10.63 4.16
CA ARG A 98 -5.72 9.61 3.10
C ARG A 98 -4.32 8.96 3.09
N ASP A 99 -3.26 9.75 3.28
CA ASP A 99 -1.89 9.23 3.34
C ASP A 99 -1.62 8.31 4.52
N ALA A 100 -2.23 8.61 5.68
CA ALA A 100 -2.17 7.73 6.85
C ALA A 100 -2.82 6.38 6.55
N LYS A 101 -3.96 6.34 5.85
CA LYS A 101 -4.59 5.07 5.45
C LYS A 101 -3.74 4.28 4.45
N ARG A 102 -3.00 4.95 3.57
CA ARG A 102 -2.17 4.30 2.55
C ARG A 102 -0.83 3.79 3.08
N ARG A 103 -0.19 4.48 4.03
CA ARG A 103 1.18 4.18 4.48
C ARG A 103 1.25 3.94 5.97
N LYS A 104 1.77 2.77 6.36
CA LYS A 104 1.92 2.35 7.76
C LYS A 104 2.68 3.38 8.60
N VAL A 105 3.76 3.96 8.08
CA VAL A 105 4.58 4.91 8.86
C VAL A 105 3.84 6.21 9.15
N VAL A 106 3.10 6.74 8.16
CA VAL A 106 2.26 7.94 8.36
C VAL A 106 1.11 7.65 9.30
N LEU A 107 0.54 6.43 9.26
CA LEU A 107 -0.49 5.99 10.18
C LEU A 107 0.01 5.97 11.64
N LEU A 108 1.20 5.40 11.85
CA LEU A 108 1.81 5.33 13.17
C LEU A 108 2.17 6.72 13.70
N LYS A 109 2.65 7.62 12.84
CA LYS A 109 2.87 9.01 13.22
C LYS A 109 1.57 9.69 13.68
N TRP A 110 0.48 9.51 12.93
CA TRP A 110 -0.84 10.03 13.33
C TRP A 110 -1.30 9.47 14.67
N PHE A 111 -1.06 8.18 14.93
CA PHE A 111 -1.36 7.57 16.21
C PHE A 111 -0.54 8.17 17.36
N ASP A 112 0.75 8.44 17.12
CA ASP A 112 1.67 9.01 18.11
C ASP A 112 1.34 10.47 18.42
N GLU A 113 1.05 11.28 17.40
CA GLU A 113 0.63 12.69 17.54
C GLU A 113 -0.65 12.84 18.35
N ASN A 114 -1.56 11.86 18.27
CA ASN A 114 -2.86 11.87 18.97
C ASN A 114 -2.91 10.89 20.15
N TRP A 115 -1.75 10.39 20.62
CA TRP A 115 -1.67 9.28 21.56
C TRP A 115 -2.50 9.48 22.83
N ALA A 116 -2.54 10.71 23.36
CA ALA A 116 -3.32 11.05 24.55
C ALA A 116 -4.81 10.76 24.40
N SER A 117 -5.40 11.05 23.24
CA SER A 117 -6.81 10.79 22.94
C SER A 117 -7.07 9.36 22.49
N ILE A 118 -6.07 8.72 21.89
CA ILE A 118 -6.20 7.38 21.29
C ILE A 118 -6.04 6.27 22.33
N LYS A 119 -5.06 6.40 23.24
CA LYS A 119 -4.77 5.40 24.27
C LYS A 119 -6.01 4.90 25.03
N PRO A 120 -6.93 5.77 25.54
CA PRO A 120 -8.12 5.29 26.24
C PRO A 120 -9.07 4.52 25.33
N VAL A 121 -9.18 4.89 24.05
CA VAL A 121 -10.03 4.20 23.08
C VAL A 121 -9.45 2.84 22.71
N LEU A 122 -8.13 2.73 22.54
CA LEU A 122 -7.47 1.45 22.27
C LEU A 122 -7.70 0.43 23.39
N ALA A 123 -7.70 0.87 24.65
CA ALA A 123 -8.01 -0.01 25.77
C ALA A 123 -9.44 -0.60 25.72
N MET A 124 -10.38 0.10 25.07
CA MET A 124 -11.76 -0.37 24.87
C MET A 124 -11.92 -1.25 23.63
N VAL A 125 -11.08 -1.05 22.61
CA VAL A 125 -11.14 -1.80 21.36
C VAL A 125 -10.45 -3.15 21.56
N SER A 126 -11.25 -4.22 21.57
CA SER A 126 -10.79 -5.61 21.44
C SER A 126 -10.90 -6.03 19.96
N ILE A 127 -9.93 -6.79 19.44
CA ILE A 127 -9.78 -7.15 18.03
C ILE A 127 -9.71 -8.67 17.88
#